data_AF-A0A6A5H7A9-F1
#
_entry.id   AF-A0A6A5H7A9-F1
#
_cell.length_a   1.000
_cell.length_b   1.000
_cell.length_c   1.000
_cell.angle_alpha   90.00
_cell.angle_beta   90.00
_cell.angle_gamma   90.00
#
_symmetry.space_group_name_H-M   'P 1'
#
loop_
_entity.id
_entity.type
_entity.pdbx_description
1 polymer ?
#
loop_
_entity_poly.entity_id
_entity_poly.type
_entity_poly.pdbx_seq_one_letter_code
_entity_poly.pdbx_strand_id
1 'polypeptide(L)'
;MSNNEETDLSTLFERLNEAEPVIADARLVLEEFDGSAILSEQTKKFKSVVEEVLELSRQFNLEGNEEISMEKRLKIGNELIEKIPLMMVRITIHRASQSEKLALTFKNMLVFLLKLGDAVADILKEFKVGQNNDTKIPKKSREWAKIAGEILPYIVDAALATSNQKNQSLDRIINFLTRVKQLYPPEWWDQYLDTVGGGIIEDTIKFKTRIEDYQLTLGELTEEIGEIFGYVDNRM
;
A
#
# COMPACT_ATOMS: atom_id res chain seq x y z
N MET A 1 -24.71 -14.91 -49.43
CA MET A 1 -24.30 -13.68 -48.75
C MET A 1 -23.53 -14.00 -47.45
N SER A 2 -22.54 -14.91 -47.43
CA SER A 2 -21.87 -15.31 -46.17
C SER A 2 -20.44 -14.82 -45.98
N ASN A 3 -19.76 -14.30 -47.02
CA ASN A 3 -18.35 -13.93 -46.90
C ASN A 3 -18.08 -12.64 -46.09
N ASN A 4 -19.03 -11.71 -46.00
CA ASN A 4 -18.83 -10.47 -45.25
C ASN A 4 -18.93 -10.69 -43.72
N GLU A 5 -19.90 -11.49 -43.28
CA GLU A 5 -20.12 -11.76 -41.84
C GLU A 5 -18.98 -12.56 -41.21
N GLU A 6 -18.37 -13.46 -41.97
CA GLU A 6 -17.22 -14.27 -41.55
C GLU A 6 -15.95 -13.41 -41.39
N THR A 7 -15.80 -12.39 -42.25
CA THR A 7 -14.69 -11.43 -42.19
C THR A 7 -14.84 -10.45 -41.02
N ASP A 8 -16.07 -10.01 -40.72
CA ASP A 8 -16.36 -9.12 -39.59
C ASP A 8 -16.12 -9.80 -38.24
N LEU A 9 -16.50 -11.08 -38.10
CA LEU A 9 -16.22 -11.87 -36.89
C LEU A 9 -14.73 -12.10 -36.67
N SER A 10 -13.99 -12.45 -37.73
CA SER A 10 -12.52 -12.59 -37.68
C SER A 10 -11.84 -11.33 -37.13
N THR A 11 -12.21 -10.18 -37.68
CA THR A 11 -11.65 -8.88 -37.29
C THR A 11 -12.02 -8.52 -35.84
N LEU A 12 -13.22 -8.90 -35.42
CA LEU A 12 -13.70 -8.67 -34.06
C LEU A 12 -13.00 -9.58 -33.03
N PHE A 13 -12.70 -10.83 -33.38
CA PHE A 13 -11.90 -11.72 -32.54
C PHE A 13 -10.46 -11.25 -32.35
N GLU A 14 -9.80 -10.75 -33.41
CA GLU A 14 -8.45 -10.19 -33.30
C GLU A 14 -8.40 -9.02 -32.31
N ARG A 15 -9.34 -8.08 -32.42
CA ARG A 15 -9.43 -6.91 -31.53
C ARG A 15 -9.76 -7.27 -30.08
N LEU A 16 -10.50 -8.35 -29.85
CA LEU A 16 -10.82 -8.83 -28.51
C LEU A 16 -9.66 -9.62 -27.88
N ASN A 17 -8.88 -10.35 -28.67
CA ASN A 17 -7.65 -10.99 -28.20
C ASN A 17 -6.61 -9.95 -27.75
N GLU A 18 -6.51 -8.83 -28.47
CA GLU A 18 -5.67 -7.69 -28.04
C GLU A 18 -6.12 -7.06 -26.70
N ALA A 19 -7.40 -7.22 -26.35
CA ALA A 19 -7.98 -6.70 -25.12
C ALA A 19 -8.00 -7.70 -23.95
N GLU A 20 -7.63 -8.96 -24.17
CA GLU A 20 -7.61 -10.00 -23.13
C GLU A 20 -6.76 -9.63 -21.89
N PRO A 21 -5.56 -9.01 -22.02
CA PRO A 21 -4.79 -8.55 -20.87
C PRO A 21 -5.54 -7.51 -20.03
N VAL A 22 -6.35 -6.66 -20.67
CA VAL A 22 -7.15 -5.62 -20.01
C VAL A 22 -8.28 -6.25 -19.21
N ILE A 23 -8.90 -7.30 -19.74
CA ILE A 23 -9.96 -8.04 -19.06
C ILE A 23 -9.39 -8.77 -17.84
N ALA A 24 -8.19 -9.36 -17.94
CA ALA A 24 -7.49 -9.93 -16.79
C ALA A 24 -7.18 -8.88 -15.71
N ASP A 25 -6.69 -7.71 -16.13
CA ASP A 25 -6.44 -6.58 -15.23
C ASP A 25 -7.72 -6.06 -14.55
N ALA A 26 -8.84 -6.05 -15.27
CA ALA A 26 -10.13 -5.64 -14.75
C ALA A 26 -10.65 -6.58 -13.65
N ARG A 27 -10.42 -7.90 -13.79
CA ARG A 27 -10.74 -8.88 -12.74
C ARG A 27 -9.96 -8.62 -11.45
N LEU A 28 -8.66 -8.34 -11.57
CA LEU A 28 -7.83 -7.97 -10.41
C LEU A 28 -8.37 -6.73 -9.72
N VAL A 29 -8.69 -5.67 -10.46
CA VAL A 29 -9.27 -4.43 -9.92
C VAL A 29 -10.62 -4.67 -9.21
N LEU A 30 -11.44 -5.60 -9.71
CA LEU A 30 -12.70 -5.95 -9.08
C LEU A 30 -12.50 -6.64 -7.72
N GLU A 31 -11.54 -7.56 -7.63
CA GLU A 31 -11.14 -8.20 -6.36
C GLU A 31 -10.71 -7.14 -5.33
N GLU A 32 -10.05 -6.04 -5.77
CA GLU A 32 -9.70 -4.92 -4.88
C GLU A 32 -10.92 -4.22 -4.28
N PHE A 33 -11.97 -4.04 -5.08
CA PHE A 33 -13.18 -3.38 -4.64
C PHE A 33 -14.01 -4.25 -3.69
N ASP A 34 -14.01 -5.57 -3.89
CA ASP A 34 -14.70 -6.51 -3.00
C ASP A 34 -14.03 -6.64 -1.63
N GLY A 35 -12.71 -6.44 -1.55
CA GLY A 35 -11.97 -6.38 -0.29
C GLY A 35 -12.13 -5.08 0.50
N SER A 36 -12.73 -4.03 -0.07
CA SER A 36 -12.84 -2.72 0.55
C SER A 36 -14.20 -2.49 1.21
N ALA A 37 -14.21 -2.24 2.53
CA ALA A 37 -15.42 -1.99 3.30
C ALA A 37 -16.10 -0.63 2.99
N ILE A 38 -15.40 0.31 2.34
CA ILE A 38 -15.91 1.65 2.05
C ILE A 38 -15.50 2.08 0.64
N LEU A 39 -16.49 2.14 -0.26
CA LEU A 39 -16.32 2.62 -1.64
C LEU A 39 -16.99 3.98 -1.81
N SER A 40 -16.28 4.93 -2.41
CA SER A 40 -16.85 6.21 -2.84
C SER A 40 -17.89 6.00 -3.96
N GLU A 41 -18.77 6.98 -4.17
CA GLU A 41 -19.78 6.94 -5.26
C GLU A 41 -19.14 6.75 -6.65
N GLN A 42 -17.99 7.38 -6.88
CA GLN A 42 -17.24 7.25 -8.14
C GLN A 42 -16.62 5.86 -8.27
N THR A 43 -16.14 5.27 -7.17
CA THR A 43 -15.58 3.92 -7.12
C THR A 43 -16.67 2.87 -7.37
N LYS A 44 -17.88 3.04 -6.81
CA LYS A 44 -19.03 2.17 -7.09
C LYS A 44 -19.43 2.20 -8.56
N LYS A 45 -19.48 3.38 -9.17
CA LYS A 45 -19.76 3.53 -10.60
C LYS A 45 -18.69 2.86 -11.47
N PHE A 46 -17.42 2.98 -11.09
CA PHE A 46 -16.34 2.31 -11.81
C PHE A 46 -16.41 0.78 -11.64
N LYS A 47 -16.66 0.28 -10.42
CA LYS A 47 -16.89 -1.14 -10.13
C LYS A 47 -17.99 -1.72 -11.03
N SER A 48 -19.15 -1.06 -11.09
CA SER A 48 -20.28 -1.50 -11.93
C SER A 48 -19.94 -1.56 -13.42
N VAL A 49 -19.12 -0.62 -13.93
CA VAL A 49 -18.65 -0.65 -15.33
C VAL A 49 -17.70 -1.82 -15.58
N VAL A 50 -16.83 -2.14 -14.61
CA VAL A 50 -15.94 -3.30 -14.68
C VAL A 50 -16.76 -4.60 -14.67
N GLU A 51 -17.72 -4.73 -13.76
CA GLU A 51 -18.64 -5.88 -13.68
C GLU A 51 -19.40 -6.09 -15.00
N GLU A 52 -19.90 -5.01 -15.60
CA GLU A 52 -20.60 -5.06 -16.89
C GLU A 52 -19.70 -5.56 -18.02
N VAL A 53 -18.45 -5.07 -18.11
CA VAL A 53 -17.50 -5.51 -19.15
C VAL A 53 -17.09 -6.97 -18.93
N LEU A 54 -16.90 -7.40 -17.68
CA LEU A 54 -16.57 -8.79 -17.37
C LEU A 54 -17.73 -9.75 -17.70
N GLU A 55 -18.97 -9.33 -17.42
CA GLU A 55 -20.16 -10.10 -17.76
C GLU A 55 -20.37 -10.18 -19.27
N LEU A 56 -20.21 -9.07 -20.00
CA LEU A 56 -20.24 -9.06 -21.47
C LEU A 56 -19.12 -9.95 -22.05
N SER A 57 -17.94 -9.95 -21.44
CA SER A 57 -16.82 -10.81 -21.86
C SER A 57 -17.14 -12.29 -21.64
N ARG A 58 -17.78 -12.64 -20.51
CA ARG A 58 -18.28 -14.00 -20.21
C ARG A 58 -19.35 -14.43 -21.21
N GLN A 59 -20.27 -13.54 -21.56
CA GLN A 59 -21.33 -13.80 -22.55
C GLN A 59 -20.78 -13.91 -23.98
N PHE A 60 -19.71 -13.17 -24.31
CA PHE A 60 -19.03 -13.26 -25.59
C PHE A 60 -18.23 -14.57 -25.71
N ASN A 61 -17.56 -14.99 -24.63
CA ASN A 61 -16.65 -16.12 -24.57
C ASN A 61 -16.77 -16.89 -23.23
N LEU A 62 -17.06 -18.20 -23.33
CA LEU A 62 -16.50 -19.26 -22.46
C LEU A 62 -17.21 -19.67 -21.13
N GLU A 63 -18.53 -19.91 -21.11
CA GLU A 63 -19.13 -20.83 -20.09
C GLU A 63 -20.02 -21.96 -20.66
N GLY A 64 -19.97 -22.18 -21.98
CA GLY A 64 -20.52 -23.39 -22.59
C GLY A 64 -22.05 -23.49 -22.64
N ASN A 65 -22.54 -24.03 -23.76
CA ASN A 65 -23.86 -24.66 -23.90
C ASN A 65 -25.15 -23.84 -24.10
N GLU A 66 -25.12 -22.66 -24.72
CA GLU A 66 -26.32 -22.18 -25.44
C GLU A 66 -25.95 -21.60 -26.81
N GLU A 67 -26.71 -21.97 -27.85
CA GLU A 67 -26.63 -21.40 -29.20
C GLU A 67 -26.99 -19.89 -29.15
N ILE A 68 -26.01 -19.05 -28.84
CA ILE A 68 -26.13 -17.61 -29.03
C ILE A 68 -26.09 -17.37 -30.54
N SER A 69 -27.14 -16.74 -31.10
CA SER A 69 -27.18 -16.39 -32.52
C SER A 69 -25.97 -15.52 -32.91
N MET A 70 -25.48 -15.67 -34.14
CA MET A 70 -24.36 -14.86 -34.64
C MET A 70 -24.61 -13.36 -34.47
N GLU A 71 -25.84 -12.92 -34.70
CA GLU A 71 -26.25 -11.52 -34.54
C GLU A 71 -26.09 -11.01 -33.09
N LYS A 72 -26.42 -11.85 -32.10
CA LYS A 72 -26.24 -11.52 -30.69
C LYS A 72 -24.76 -11.51 -30.29
N ARG A 73 -23.94 -12.41 -30.84
CA ARG A 73 -22.47 -12.41 -30.66
C ARG A 73 -21.82 -11.16 -31.22
N LEU A 74 -22.17 -10.76 -32.45
CA LEU A 74 -21.69 -9.54 -33.08
C LEU A 74 -22.07 -8.29 -32.25
N LYS A 75 -23.30 -8.24 -31.74
CA LYS A 75 -23.76 -7.15 -30.88
C LYS A 75 -22.93 -7.05 -29.58
N ILE A 76 -22.77 -8.15 -28.85
CA ILE A 76 -21.98 -8.19 -27.61
C ILE A 76 -20.51 -7.81 -27.89
N GLY A 77 -19.95 -8.33 -28.99
CA GLY A 77 -18.59 -8.02 -29.41
C GLY A 77 -18.36 -6.53 -29.68
N ASN A 78 -19.31 -5.88 -30.36
CA ASN A 78 -19.26 -4.45 -30.61
C ASN A 78 -19.40 -3.63 -29.31
N GLU A 79 -20.32 -4.03 -28.41
CA GLU A 79 -20.46 -3.40 -27.10
C GLU A 79 -19.17 -3.52 -26.25
N LEU A 80 -18.47 -4.66 -26.33
CA LEU A 80 -17.17 -4.85 -25.69
C LEU A 80 -16.11 -3.92 -26.26
N ILE A 81 -15.98 -3.85 -27.59
CA ILE A 81 -14.99 -2.99 -28.27
C ILE A 81 -15.20 -1.51 -27.91
N GLU A 82 -16.44 -1.07 -27.71
CA GLU A 82 -16.74 0.30 -27.28
C GLU A 82 -16.37 0.56 -25.81
N LYS A 83 -16.61 -0.41 -24.92
CA LYS A 83 -16.43 -0.23 -23.47
C LYS A 83 -15.00 -0.47 -22.98
N ILE A 84 -14.25 -1.36 -23.62
CA ILE A 84 -12.89 -1.74 -23.23
C ILE A 84 -11.92 -0.53 -23.16
N PRO A 85 -11.87 0.39 -24.14
CA PRO A 85 -10.99 1.55 -24.08
C PRO A 85 -11.29 2.48 -22.89
N LEU A 86 -12.57 2.70 -22.59
CA LEU A 86 -12.97 3.49 -21.44
C LEU A 86 -12.58 2.81 -20.12
N MET A 87 -12.71 1.48 -20.04
CA MET A 87 -12.27 0.70 -18.90
C MET A 87 -10.75 0.77 -18.73
N MET A 88 -9.96 0.64 -19.80
CA MET A 88 -8.49 0.79 -19.77
C MET A 88 -8.06 2.13 -19.16
N VAL A 89 -8.66 3.23 -19.64
CA VAL A 89 -8.35 4.58 -19.13
C VAL A 89 -8.66 4.67 -17.64
N ARG A 90 -9.80 4.14 -17.20
CA ARG A 90 -10.19 4.17 -15.78
C ARG A 90 -9.31 3.29 -14.89
N ILE A 91 -8.91 2.10 -15.35
CA ILE A 91 -7.93 1.24 -14.66
C ILE A 91 -6.59 1.95 -14.53
N THR A 92 -6.14 2.62 -15.59
CA THR A 92 -4.87 3.37 -15.60
C THR A 92 -4.91 4.52 -14.60
N ILE A 93 -5.99 5.32 -14.59
CA ILE A 93 -6.19 6.41 -13.63
C ILE A 93 -6.25 5.87 -12.19
N HIS A 94 -6.99 4.77 -11.96
CA HIS A 94 -7.08 4.15 -10.64
C HIS A 94 -5.70 3.70 -10.14
N ARG A 95 -4.91 3.01 -10.97
CA ARG A 95 -3.55 2.58 -10.63
C ARG A 95 -2.60 3.75 -10.36
N ALA A 96 -2.68 4.81 -11.17
CA ALA A 96 -1.92 6.03 -10.93
C ALA A 96 -2.27 6.65 -9.57
N SER A 97 -3.57 6.74 -9.24
CA SER A 97 -4.01 7.28 -7.96
C SER A 97 -3.59 6.43 -6.75
N GLN A 98 -3.57 5.10 -6.87
CA GLN A 98 -3.05 4.21 -5.82
C GLN A 98 -1.54 4.40 -5.63
N SER A 99 -0.79 4.55 -6.72
CA SER A 99 0.65 4.78 -6.68
C SER A 99 0.99 6.13 -6.05
N GLU A 100 0.24 7.19 -6.36
CA GLU A 100 0.37 8.49 -5.73
C GLU A 100 0.00 8.45 -4.23
N LYS A 101 -1.07 7.74 -3.88
CA LYS A 101 -1.48 7.52 -2.49
C LYS A 101 -0.39 6.79 -1.71
N LEU A 102 0.18 5.74 -2.27
CA LEU A 102 1.28 4.98 -1.66
C LEU A 102 2.52 5.87 -1.44
N ALA A 103 2.91 6.65 -2.45
CA ALA A 103 4.02 7.59 -2.33
C ALA A 103 3.77 8.64 -1.24
N LEU A 104 2.56 9.18 -1.14
CA LEU A 104 2.19 10.13 -0.09
C LEU A 104 2.22 9.48 1.30
N THR A 105 1.69 8.26 1.42
CA THR A 105 1.69 7.49 2.68
C THR A 105 3.10 7.27 3.20
N PHE A 106 4.03 6.84 2.33
CA PHE A 106 5.42 6.63 2.72
C PHE A 106 6.17 7.93 3.02
N LYS A 107 5.89 9.02 2.29
CA LYS A 107 6.42 10.36 2.64
C LYS A 107 5.98 10.78 4.04
N ASN A 108 4.72 10.51 4.41
CA ASN A 108 4.24 10.80 5.75
C ASN A 108 4.91 9.90 6.80
N MET A 109 5.05 8.60 6.54
CA MET A 109 5.79 7.69 7.43
C MET A 109 7.22 8.17 7.67
N LEU A 110 7.93 8.57 6.61
CA LEU A 110 9.28 9.11 6.70
C LEU A 110 9.37 10.29 7.67
N VAL A 111 8.43 11.24 7.60
CA VAL A 111 8.38 12.38 8.54
C VAL A 111 8.25 11.90 9.99
N PHE A 112 7.44 10.87 10.26
CA PHE A 112 7.27 10.36 11.62
C PHE A 112 8.44 9.50 12.10
N LEU A 113 9.06 8.71 11.21
CA LEU A 113 10.28 7.96 11.53
C LEU A 113 11.44 8.88 11.88
N LEU A 114 11.62 9.99 11.13
CA LEU A 114 12.60 11.02 11.45
C LEU A 114 12.33 11.66 12.82
N LYS A 115 11.08 12.03 13.10
CA LYS A 115 10.68 12.57 14.42
C LYS A 115 10.91 11.57 15.56
N LEU A 116 10.70 10.28 15.33
CA LEU A 116 11.04 9.23 16.30
C LEU A 116 12.55 9.17 16.51
N GLY A 117 13.34 9.21 15.43
CA GLY A 117 14.80 9.25 15.50
C GLY A 117 15.31 10.43 16.32
N ASP A 118 14.75 11.63 16.11
CA ASP A 118 15.07 12.84 16.88
C ASP A 118 14.72 12.68 18.36
N ALA A 119 13.53 12.15 18.67
CA ALA A 119 13.10 11.91 20.05
C ALA A 119 14.01 10.91 20.77
N VAL A 120 14.43 9.84 20.07
CA VAL A 120 15.38 8.84 20.58
C VAL A 120 16.77 9.45 20.78
N ALA A 121 17.25 10.27 19.84
CA ALA A 121 18.53 10.97 19.96
C ALA A 121 18.56 11.91 21.17
N ASP A 122 17.47 12.62 21.43
CA ASP A 122 17.35 13.48 22.60
C ASP A 122 17.34 12.68 23.90
N ILE A 123 16.64 11.53 23.95
CA ILE A 123 16.72 10.59 25.08
C ILE A 123 18.17 10.13 25.31
N LEU A 124 18.90 9.77 24.24
CA LEU A 124 20.31 9.35 24.32
C LEU A 124 21.26 10.46 24.79
N LYS A 125 20.95 11.74 24.51
CA LYS A 125 21.73 12.86 25.06
C LYS A 125 21.50 13.02 26.56
N GLU A 126 20.30 12.75 27.06
CA GLU A 126 19.98 12.82 28.49
C GLU A 126 20.77 11.78 29.30
N PHE A 127 21.12 10.62 28.73
CA PHE A 127 22.00 9.64 29.37
C PHE A 127 23.39 10.20 29.78
N LYS A 128 23.83 11.33 29.19
CA LYS A 128 25.12 11.97 29.53
C LYS A 128 25.00 13.12 30.54
N VAL A 129 23.80 13.61 30.85
CA VAL A 129 23.62 14.77 31.72
C VAL A 129 22.87 14.33 32.98
N GLY A 130 23.66 13.96 33.99
CA GLY A 130 23.17 13.53 35.30
C GLY A 130 22.33 14.61 35.98
N GLN A 131 21.01 14.51 35.83
CA GLN A 131 19.97 15.03 36.72
C GLN A 131 18.61 14.46 36.31
N ASN A 132 18.48 13.14 36.34
CA ASN A 132 17.14 12.52 36.39
C ASN A 132 16.63 12.75 37.83
N ASN A 133 15.72 13.70 38.01
CA ASN A 133 15.35 14.25 39.33
C ASN A 133 14.22 13.47 40.02
N ASP A 134 14.31 12.14 39.97
CA ASP A 134 13.54 11.15 40.75
C ASP A 134 12.01 11.24 40.69
N THR A 135 11.41 12.05 39.81
CA THR A 135 9.96 12.32 39.91
C THR A 135 9.20 12.47 38.59
N LYS A 136 9.85 12.47 37.41
CA LYS A 136 9.15 12.70 36.14
C LYS A 136 9.77 11.91 34.98
N ILE A 137 8.94 11.09 34.32
CA ILE A 137 9.24 10.53 32.99
C ILE A 137 9.70 11.68 32.07
N PRO A 138 10.87 11.59 31.43
CA PRO A 138 11.37 12.58 30.50
C PRO A 138 10.32 12.94 29.47
N LYS A 139 10.15 14.24 29.23
CA LYS A 139 9.16 14.77 28.28
C LYS A 139 9.31 14.09 26.91
N LYS A 140 10.55 13.80 26.50
CA LYS A 140 10.89 13.14 25.24
C LYS A 140 10.44 11.68 25.15
N SER A 141 10.39 10.95 26.26
CA SER A 141 9.82 9.59 26.28
C SER A 141 8.30 9.58 26.05
N ARG A 142 7.58 10.62 26.52
CA ARG A 142 6.15 10.80 26.20
C ARG A 142 5.91 11.28 24.78
N GLU A 143 6.75 12.20 24.28
CA GLU A 143 6.71 12.64 22.88
C GLU A 143 6.95 11.46 21.93
N TRP A 144 7.89 10.56 22.24
CA TRP A 144 8.12 9.33 21.48
C TRP A 144 6.86 8.48 21.35
N ALA A 145 6.17 8.18 22.46
CA ALA A 145 4.99 7.31 22.44
C ALA A 145 3.86 7.90 21.59
N LYS A 146 3.70 9.23 21.64
CA LYS A 146 2.74 9.95 20.79
C LYS A 146 3.09 9.84 19.31
N ILE A 147 4.35 10.13 18.94
CA ILE A 147 4.81 10.08 17.54
C ILE A 147 4.71 8.65 17.00
N ALA A 148 5.04 7.64 17.81
CA ALA A 148 4.94 6.23 17.43
C ALA A 148 3.49 5.86 17.08
N GLY A 149 2.51 6.32 17.87
CA GLY A 149 1.09 6.10 17.60
C GLY A 149 0.59 6.75 16.30
N GLU A 150 1.23 7.82 15.86
CA GLU A 150 0.88 8.52 14.61
C GLU A 150 1.32 7.75 13.35
N ILE A 151 2.18 6.72 13.47
CA ILE A 151 2.61 5.89 12.33
C ILE A 151 1.56 4.84 11.94
N LEU A 152 0.77 4.35 12.92
CA LEU A 152 -0.14 3.22 12.74
C LEU A 152 -1.18 3.41 11.61
N PRO A 153 -1.86 4.56 11.47
CA PRO A 153 -2.81 4.77 10.39
C PRO A 153 -2.17 4.63 9.01
N TYR A 154 -0.92 5.10 8.86
CA TYR A 154 -0.19 4.99 7.61
C TYR A 154 0.18 3.54 7.28
N ILE A 155 0.52 2.72 8.28
CA ILE A 155 0.80 1.29 8.08
C ILE A 155 -0.45 0.60 7.52
N VAL A 156 -1.61 0.90 8.09
CA VAL A 156 -2.91 0.38 7.63
C VAL A 156 -3.19 0.87 6.20
N ASP A 157 -3.02 2.16 5.92
CA ASP A 157 -3.23 2.73 4.59
C ASP A 157 -2.28 2.14 3.53
N ALA A 158 -1.01 1.92 3.88
CA ALA A 158 -0.02 1.30 3.01
C ALA A 158 -0.32 -0.19 2.76
N ALA A 159 -0.72 -0.94 3.80
CA ALA A 159 -1.13 -2.34 3.67
C ALA A 159 -2.36 -2.48 2.75
N LEU A 160 -3.35 -1.58 2.88
CA LEU A 160 -4.52 -1.54 2.00
C LEU A 160 -4.17 -1.16 0.56
N ALA A 161 -3.23 -0.23 0.37
CA ALA A 161 -2.78 0.17 -0.96
C ALA A 161 -1.91 -0.91 -1.65
N THR A 162 -1.33 -1.84 -0.87
CA THR A 162 -0.39 -2.86 -1.36
C THR A 162 -0.99 -4.26 -1.44
N SER A 163 -2.08 -4.58 -0.72
CA SER A 163 -2.66 -5.93 -0.65
C SER A 163 -3.01 -6.56 -2.00
N ASN A 164 -3.09 -5.77 -3.08
CA ASN A 164 -3.57 -6.23 -4.38
C ASN A 164 -2.58 -6.04 -5.55
N GLN A 165 -1.37 -5.53 -5.31
CA GLN A 165 -0.37 -5.36 -6.38
C GLN A 165 0.55 -6.58 -6.48
N LYS A 166 0.29 -7.52 -7.40
CA LYS A 166 1.23 -8.63 -7.67
C LYS A 166 2.46 -8.14 -8.46
N ASN A 167 3.52 -7.68 -7.77
CA ASN A 167 4.83 -7.41 -8.35
C ASN A 167 5.95 -7.59 -7.30
N GLN A 168 7.20 -7.86 -7.74
CA GLN A 168 8.37 -8.05 -6.85
C GLN A 168 8.70 -6.84 -5.95
N SER A 169 8.28 -5.64 -6.35
CA SER A 169 8.35 -4.44 -5.52
C SER A 169 7.46 -4.51 -4.27
N LEU A 170 6.46 -5.40 -4.27
CA LEU A 170 5.55 -5.59 -3.14
C LEU A 170 6.20 -6.31 -1.96
N ASP A 171 7.06 -7.30 -2.21
CA ASP A 171 7.73 -8.05 -1.15
C ASP A 171 8.62 -7.13 -0.31
N ARG A 172 9.28 -6.16 -0.97
CA ARG A 172 10.06 -5.11 -0.28
C ARG A 172 9.16 -4.24 0.61
N ILE A 173 8.01 -3.81 0.09
CA ILE A 173 7.05 -3.00 0.85
C ILE A 173 6.46 -3.79 2.03
N ILE A 174 6.07 -5.06 1.84
CA ILE A 174 5.53 -5.92 2.89
C ILE A 174 6.58 -6.15 3.99
N ASN A 175 7.83 -6.43 3.61
CA ASN A 175 8.93 -6.61 4.57
C ASN A 175 9.19 -5.32 5.36
N PHE A 176 9.23 -4.16 4.68
CA PHE A 176 9.34 -2.86 5.32
C PHE A 176 8.20 -2.62 6.34
N LEU A 177 6.94 -2.80 5.93
CA LEU A 177 5.78 -2.61 6.82
C LEU A 177 5.79 -3.56 8.02
N THR A 178 6.28 -4.79 7.83
CA THR A 178 6.43 -5.77 8.91
C THR A 178 7.47 -5.31 9.93
N ARG A 179 8.62 -4.79 9.48
CA ARG A 179 9.66 -4.24 10.36
C ARG A 179 9.16 -3.00 11.11
N VAL A 180 8.49 -2.06 10.43
CA VAL A 180 7.90 -0.87 11.08
C VAL A 180 6.91 -1.28 12.16
N LYS A 181 6.08 -2.30 11.91
CA LYS A 181 5.13 -2.84 12.90
C LYS A 181 5.84 -3.43 14.12
N GLN A 182 6.97 -4.10 13.95
CA GLN A 182 7.75 -4.67 15.05
C GLN A 182 8.42 -3.61 15.94
N LEU A 183 8.60 -2.40 15.42
CA LEU A 183 9.11 -1.26 16.19
C LEU A 183 8.00 -0.53 16.97
N TYR A 184 6.73 -0.95 16.85
CA TYR A 184 5.60 -0.26 17.44
C TYR A 184 4.81 -1.12 18.45
N PRO A 185 4.79 -0.72 19.73
CA PRO A 185 5.96 -0.33 20.52
C PRO A 185 6.88 -1.54 20.78
N PRO A 186 8.19 -1.34 20.97
CA PRO A 186 9.08 -2.45 21.32
C PRO A 186 8.69 -3.07 22.66
N GLU A 187 8.77 -4.39 22.78
CA GLU A 187 8.39 -5.11 24.01
C GLU A 187 9.12 -4.63 25.27
N TRP A 188 10.32 -4.06 25.10
CA TRP A 188 11.13 -3.53 26.20
C TRP A 188 10.78 -2.08 26.58
N TRP A 189 9.93 -1.38 25.82
CA TRP A 189 9.67 0.05 26.01
C TRP A 189 8.94 0.37 27.32
N ASP A 190 7.96 -0.45 27.69
CA ASP A 190 7.24 -0.27 28.97
C ASP A 190 8.16 -0.51 30.16
N GLN A 191 9.08 -1.49 30.06
CA GLN A 191 10.10 -1.74 31.09
C GLN A 191 11.04 -0.54 31.25
N TYR A 192 11.41 0.12 30.15
CA TYR A 192 12.17 1.36 30.18
C TYR A 192 11.38 2.48 30.86
N LEU A 193 10.09 2.67 30.53
CA LEU A 193 9.23 3.68 31.16
C LEU A 193 9.08 3.46 32.66
N ASP A 194 8.92 2.21 33.10
CA ASP A 194 8.85 1.84 34.52
C ASP A 194 10.17 2.13 35.23
N THR A 195 11.30 1.78 34.59
CA THR A 195 12.65 2.00 35.12
C THR A 195 12.96 3.49 35.29
N VAL A 196 12.63 4.27 34.27
CA VAL A 196 12.83 5.73 34.28
C VAL A 196 11.84 6.41 35.22
N GLY A 197 10.60 5.92 35.31
CA GLY A 197 9.61 6.38 36.28
C GLY A 197 9.96 6.02 37.72
N GLY A 198 10.69 4.92 37.93
CA GLY A 198 11.17 4.44 39.23
C GLY A 198 12.52 5.02 39.68
N GLY A 199 13.19 5.82 38.84
CA GLY A 199 14.43 6.53 39.22
C GLY A 199 15.69 5.65 39.28
N ILE A 200 15.70 4.47 38.64
CA ILE A 200 16.82 3.53 38.76
C ILE A 200 17.83 3.80 37.65
N ILE A 201 18.82 4.66 37.93
CA ILE A 201 19.82 5.10 36.93
C ILE A 201 20.63 3.92 36.36
N GLU A 202 21.05 2.97 37.18
CA GLU A 202 21.79 1.79 36.70
C GLU A 202 20.97 0.94 35.73
N ASP A 203 19.69 0.73 36.03
CA ASP A 203 18.79 -0.01 35.15
C ASP A 203 18.45 0.80 33.90
N THR A 204 18.35 2.13 34.02
CA THR A 204 18.17 3.03 32.87
C THR A 204 19.36 2.89 31.91
N ILE A 205 20.60 2.91 32.41
CA ILE A 205 21.84 2.72 31.62
C ILE A 205 21.85 1.37 30.90
N LYS A 206 21.27 0.30 31.47
CA LYS A 206 21.16 -1.00 30.79
C LYS A 206 20.29 -0.95 29.53
N PHE A 207 19.36 0.01 29.42
CA PHE A 207 18.56 0.21 28.20
C PHE A 207 19.28 1.05 27.14
N LYS A 208 20.40 1.72 27.47
CA LYS A 208 21.13 2.59 26.54
C LYS A 208 21.46 1.89 25.22
N THR A 209 22.05 0.68 25.28
CA THR A 209 22.40 -0.10 24.09
C THR A 209 21.17 -0.44 23.25
N ARG A 210 20.05 -0.80 23.88
CA ARG A 210 18.79 -1.09 23.16
C ARG A 210 18.23 0.15 22.46
N ILE A 211 18.37 1.32 23.07
CA ILE A 211 17.93 2.59 22.49
C ILE A 211 18.85 3.02 21.35
N GLU A 212 20.16 2.76 21.45
CA GLU A 212 21.14 2.97 20.37
C GLU A 212 20.84 2.06 19.17
N ASP A 213 20.62 0.76 19.39
CA ASP A 213 20.24 -0.20 18.35
C ASP A 213 18.91 0.17 17.68
N TYR A 214 17.96 0.67 18.47
CA TYR A 214 16.67 1.16 17.97
C TYR A 214 16.83 2.40 17.09
N GLN A 215 17.70 3.34 17.48
CA GLN A 215 18.01 4.52 16.66
C GLN A 215 18.63 4.14 15.32
N LEU A 216 19.55 3.17 15.32
CA LEU A 216 20.16 2.63 14.10
C LEU A 216 19.10 2.04 13.17
N THR A 217 18.21 1.21 13.72
CA THR A 217 17.14 0.55 12.95
C THR A 217 16.17 1.57 12.31
N LEU A 218 15.88 2.69 12.99
CA LEU A 218 15.08 3.78 12.41
C LEU A 218 15.78 4.47 11.23
N GLY A 219 17.11 4.59 11.30
CA GLY A 219 17.95 5.09 10.21
C GLY A 219 17.86 4.20 8.97
N GLU A 220 18.06 2.90 9.14
CA GLU A 220 17.94 1.91 8.05
C GLU A 220 16.57 1.96 7.36
N LEU A 221 15.48 2.06 8.14
CA LEU A 221 14.14 2.16 7.58
C LEU A 221 13.93 3.45 6.79
N THR A 222 14.58 4.54 7.18
CA THR A 222 14.53 5.81 6.44
C THR A 222 15.22 5.68 5.08
N GLU A 223 16.37 5.00 5.04
CA GLU A 223 17.10 4.71 3.80
C GLU A 223 16.30 3.79 2.87
N GLU A 224 15.67 2.73 3.42
CA GLU A 224 14.85 1.78 2.67
C GLU A 224 13.64 2.43 2.00
N ILE A 225 13.01 3.45 2.62
CA ILE A 225 11.98 4.27 1.95
C ILE A 225 12.58 4.97 0.71
N GLY A 226 13.78 5.54 0.83
CA GLY A 226 14.48 6.16 -0.30
C GLY A 226 14.68 5.19 -1.46
N GLU A 227 15.11 3.96 -1.17
CA GLU A 227 15.27 2.89 -2.15
C GLU A 227 13.96 2.44 -2.80
N ILE A 228 12.86 2.33 -2.03
CA ILE A 228 11.54 1.95 -2.53
C ILE A 228 11.02 2.95 -3.58
N PHE A 229 11.26 4.25 -3.40
CA PHE A 229 10.79 5.29 -4.32
C PHE A 229 11.84 5.75 -5.35
N GLY A 230 13.01 5.14 -5.39
CA GLY A 230 14.10 5.56 -6.28
C GLY A 230 14.65 6.96 -5.99
N TYR A 231 14.40 7.49 -4.78
CA TYR A 231 15.08 8.67 -4.27
C TYR A 231 16.42 8.23 -3.70
N VAL A 232 17.40 8.00 -4.58
CA VAL A 232 18.80 8.00 -4.17
C VAL A 232 19.15 9.45 -3.85
N ASP A 233 19.16 9.82 -2.57
CA ASP A 233 19.74 11.11 -2.17
C ASP A 233 21.26 10.97 -2.26
N ASN A 234 21.85 11.62 -3.25
CA ASN A 234 23.30 11.77 -3.43
C ASN A 234 23.90 12.73 -2.38
N ARG A 235 23.61 12.51 -1.10
CA ARG A 235 24.18 13.27 0.01
C ARG A 235 24.59 12.35 1.14
N MET A 236 25.61 11.54 0.86
CA MET A 236 26.66 11.29 1.85
C MET A 236 27.82 12.25 1.57
#